data_AF-A0A9D3ULF3-F1
#
_entry.id   AF-A0A9D3ULF3-F1
#
_cell.length_a   1.000
_cell.length_b   1.000
_cell.length_c   1.000
_cell.angle_alpha   90.00
_cell.angle_beta   90.00
_cell.angle_gamma   90.00
#
_symmetry.space_group_name_H-M   'P 1'
#
loop_
_entity.id
_entity.type
_entity.pdbx_description
1 polymer ?
#
loop_
_entity_poly.entity_id
_entity_poly.type
_entity_poly.pdbx_seq_one_letter_code
_entity_poly.pdbx_strand_id
1 'polypeptide(L)'
;MEVEGSIEEDDSNREEEERFGSTNFLDSLTELLTLRQQRLADQFHDRFVSILNQLHLPEAYDLSIFMSNIKEEIGQYLRLFKPQTLVEGYMLAK
;
A
#
# COMPACT_ATOMS: atom_id res chain seq x y z
N MET A 1 57.70 -2.89 -2.38
CA MET A 1 57.55 -3.13 -0.93
C MET A 1 56.93 -1.86 -0.39
N GLU A 2 55.69 -1.78 0.05
CA GLU A 2 54.60 -2.74 0.27
C GLU A 2 53.28 -2.00 0.03
N VAL A 3 52.26 -2.80 -0.30
CA VAL A 3 50.83 -2.45 -0.36
C VAL A 3 50.34 -2.00 1.01
N GLU A 4 49.38 -1.08 1.05
CA GLU A 4 48.24 -1.18 1.96
C GLU A 4 47.12 -0.24 1.50
N GLY A 5 46.12 -0.84 0.85
CA GLY A 5 44.75 -0.33 0.91
C GLY A 5 44.00 -1.10 1.98
N SER A 6 43.02 -0.45 2.63
CA SER A 6 41.80 -1.03 3.23
C SER A 6 40.98 0.15 3.77
N ILE A 7 39.91 0.55 3.08
CA ILE A 7 38.51 0.21 3.40
C ILE A 7 38.04 0.90 4.69
N GLU A 8 37.28 1.98 4.56
CA GLU A 8 36.37 2.50 5.60
C GLU A 8 35.36 3.51 4.96
N GLU A 9 34.72 3.14 3.85
CA GLU A 9 33.64 3.95 3.24
C GLU A 9 32.39 3.11 2.91
N ASP A 10 32.08 2.07 3.69
CA ASP A 10 30.96 1.15 3.37
C ASP A 10 29.90 1.00 4.47
N ASP A 11 30.09 1.62 5.66
CA ASP A 11 29.09 1.58 6.73
C ASP A 11 28.17 2.81 6.79
N SER A 12 28.62 3.97 6.30
CA SER A 12 27.81 5.20 6.39
C SER A 12 26.58 5.22 5.48
N ASN A 13 26.55 4.39 4.43
CA ASN A 13 25.43 4.37 3.47
C ASN A 13 24.31 3.40 3.86
N ARG A 14 24.58 2.42 4.74
CA ARG A 14 23.59 1.43 5.19
C ARG A 14 22.55 2.03 6.13
N GLU A 15 22.92 2.99 6.96
CA GLU A 15 21.99 3.59 7.92
C GLU A 15 21.00 4.58 7.29
N GLU A 16 21.34 5.21 6.15
CA GLU A 16 20.43 6.12 5.47
C GLU A 16 19.35 5.35 4.69
N GLU A 17 19.71 4.27 3.97
CA GLU A 17 18.74 3.48 3.20
C GLU A 17 17.67 2.80 4.09
N GLU A 18 18.06 2.30 5.28
CA GLU A 18 17.12 1.68 6.23
C GLU A 18 16.12 2.70 6.82
N ARG A 19 16.56 3.95 7.01
CA ARG A 19 15.69 5.04 7.52
C ARG A 19 14.74 5.55 6.44
N PHE A 20 15.19 5.71 5.20
CA PHE A 20 14.33 6.17 4.11
C PHE A 20 13.32 5.10 3.67
N GLY A 21 13.71 3.82 3.61
CA GLY A 21 12.81 2.72 3.26
C GLY A 21 11.65 2.54 4.26
N SER A 22 11.95 2.68 5.55
CA SER A 22 10.96 2.54 6.63
C SER A 22 9.96 3.71 6.67
N THR A 23 10.44 4.92 6.38
CA THR A 23 9.59 6.13 6.36
C THR A 23 8.61 6.09 5.18
N ASN A 24 9.08 5.66 4.00
CA ASN A 24 8.25 5.54 2.80
C ASN A 24 7.13 4.49 2.95
N PHE A 25 7.40 3.37 3.62
CA PHE A 25 6.37 2.36 3.91
C PHE A 25 5.28 2.91 4.84
N LEU A 26 5.67 3.56 5.94
CA LEU A 26 4.72 4.12 6.91
C LEU A 26 3.88 5.24 6.31
N ASP A 27 4.48 6.10 5.48
CA ASP A 27 3.78 7.16 4.77
C ASP A 27 2.78 6.59 3.75
N SER A 28 3.21 5.59 2.97
CA SER A 28 2.34 4.92 1.99
C SER A 28 1.18 4.18 2.67
N LEU A 29 1.43 3.54 3.82
CA LEU A 29 0.40 2.86 4.60
C LEU A 29 -0.59 3.86 5.19
N THR A 30 -0.10 5.00 5.68
CA THR A 30 -0.95 6.08 6.18
C THR A 30 -1.80 6.67 5.06
N GLU A 31 -1.24 6.89 3.88
CA GLU A 31 -2.00 7.32 2.70
C GLU A 31 -3.06 6.29 2.33
N LEU A 32 -2.71 4.99 2.33
CA LEU A 32 -3.65 3.91 2.03
C LEU A 32 -4.81 3.91 3.03
N LEU A 33 -4.57 3.96 4.33
CA LEU A 33 -5.60 3.88 5.37
C LEU A 33 -6.49 5.14 5.44
N THR A 34 -5.96 6.29 5.00
CA THR A 34 -6.70 7.56 4.98
C THR A 34 -7.39 7.82 3.65
N LEU A 35 -7.10 7.03 2.61
CA LEU A 35 -7.74 7.12 1.31
C LEU A 35 -9.24 6.85 1.44
N ARG A 36 -10.07 7.79 1.00
CA ARG A 36 -11.53 7.66 0.97
C ARG A 36 -12.04 7.84 -0.45
N GLN A 37 -12.98 6.99 -0.85
CA GLN A 37 -13.66 7.15 -2.13
C GLN A 37 -14.56 8.40 -2.12
N GLN A 38 -14.10 9.49 -2.75
CA GLN A 38 -14.88 10.73 -2.82
C GLN A 38 -15.89 10.76 -3.98
N ARG A 39 -15.47 10.34 -5.18
CA ARG A 39 -16.28 10.46 -6.41
C ARG A 39 -16.43 9.15 -7.15
N LEU A 40 -15.50 8.85 -8.07
CA LEU A 40 -15.58 7.69 -8.96
C LEU A 40 -14.84 6.50 -8.36
N ALA A 41 -15.45 5.31 -8.45
CA ALA A 41 -14.85 4.05 -8.01
C ALA A 41 -13.54 3.77 -8.75
N ASP A 42 -13.51 4.00 -10.07
CA ASP A 42 -12.33 3.80 -10.91
C ASP A 42 -11.13 4.65 -10.44
N GLN A 43 -11.33 5.96 -10.21
CA GLN A 43 -10.26 6.85 -9.74
C GLN A 43 -9.75 6.48 -8.34
N PHE A 44 -10.66 6.02 -7.48
CA PHE A 44 -10.29 5.53 -6.16
C PHE A 44 -9.48 4.22 -6.27
N HIS A 45 -9.92 3.29 -7.11
CA HIS A 45 -9.27 2.01 -7.33
C HIS A 45 -7.87 2.18 -7.93
N ASP A 46 -7.70 3.03 -8.94
CA ASP A 46 -6.40 3.30 -9.56
C ASP A 46 -5.40 3.84 -8.53
N ARG A 47 -5.83 4.78 -7.68
CA ARG A 47 -5.00 5.33 -6.62
C ARG A 47 -4.73 4.32 -5.52
N PHE A 48 -5.74 3.53 -5.13
CA PHE A 48 -5.60 2.46 -4.15
C PHE A 48 -4.55 1.43 -4.58
N VAL A 49 -4.66 0.90 -5.80
CA VAL A 49 -3.72 -0.09 -6.35
C VAL A 49 -2.32 0.49 -6.49
N SER A 50 -2.20 1.77 -6.89
CA SER A 50 -0.89 2.44 -6.97
C SER A 50 -0.14 2.48 -5.63
N ILE A 51 -0.85 2.73 -4.52
CA ILE A 51 -0.27 2.77 -3.17
C ILE A 51 -0.03 1.34 -2.67
N LEU A 52 -0.98 0.44 -2.90
CA LEU A 52 -0.91 -0.97 -2.52
C LEU A 52 0.32 -1.68 -3.11
N ASN A 53 0.61 -1.41 -4.39
CA ASN A 53 1.77 -1.96 -5.09
C ASN A 53 3.11 -1.54 -4.47
N GLN A 54 3.16 -0.44 -3.71
CA GLN A 54 4.36 0.01 -3.01
C GLN A 54 4.54 -0.68 -1.65
N LEU A 55 3.45 -1.18 -1.05
CA LEU A 55 3.43 -1.74 0.30
C LEU A 55 3.63 -3.27 0.34
N HIS A 56 3.52 -3.96 -0.80
CA HIS A 56 3.67 -5.42 -0.90
C HIS A 56 2.94 -6.19 0.23
N LEU A 57 1.71 -5.77 0.55
CA LEU A 57 0.91 -6.38 1.60
C LEU A 57 0.40 -7.77 1.18
N PRO A 58 0.11 -8.66 2.14
CA PRO A 58 -0.60 -9.89 1.83
C PRO A 58 -2.03 -9.60 1.33
N GLU A 59 -2.45 -10.29 0.26
CA GLU A 59 -3.72 -10.07 -0.45
C GLU A 59 -4.97 -10.07 0.46
N ALA A 60 -4.93 -10.81 1.57
CA ALA A 60 -5.99 -10.84 2.58
C ALA A 60 -6.24 -9.47 3.24
N TYR A 61 -5.21 -8.63 3.36
CA TYR A 61 -5.33 -7.27 3.89
C TYR A 61 -5.88 -6.30 2.85
N ASP A 62 -5.54 -6.48 1.58
CA ASP A 62 -5.93 -5.59 0.49
C ASP A 62 -7.46 -5.44 0.40
N LEU A 63 -8.18 -6.56 0.45
CA LEU A 63 -9.65 -6.54 0.42
C LEU A 63 -10.24 -5.87 1.67
N SER A 64 -9.68 -6.15 2.85
CA SER A 64 -10.16 -5.57 4.10
C SER A 64 -10.00 -4.06 4.13
N ILE A 65 -8.84 -3.56 3.66
CA ILE A 65 -8.53 -2.13 3.57
C ILE A 65 -9.38 -1.48 2.47
N PHE A 66 -9.58 -2.15 1.33
CA PHE A 66 -10.46 -1.67 0.28
C PHE A 66 -11.89 -1.45 0.79
N MET A 67 -12.45 -2.45 1.49
CA MET A 67 -13.79 -2.38 2.06
C MET A 67 -13.92 -1.33 3.17
N SER A 68 -12.84 -1.02 3.92
CA SER A 68 -12.88 0.05 4.93
C SER A 68 -12.85 1.45 4.33
N ASN A 69 -12.36 1.60 3.11
CA ASN A 69 -12.06 2.88 2.48
C ASN A 69 -13.10 3.33 1.44
N ILE A 70 -13.95 2.39 1.04
CA ILE A 70 -15.07 2.62 0.13
C ILE A 70 -16.20 3.41 0.82
N LYS A 71 -17.07 4.04 0.03
CA LYS A 71 -18.23 4.74 0.59
C LYS A 71 -19.09 3.78 1.39
N GLU A 72 -19.58 4.22 2.55
CA GLU A 72 -20.34 3.36 3.46
C GLU A 72 -21.56 2.70 2.79
N GLU A 73 -22.24 3.44 1.92
CA GLU A 73 -23.37 2.95 1.12
C GLU A 73 -22.97 1.74 0.25
N ILE A 74 -21.82 1.79 -0.42
CA ILE A 74 -21.28 0.69 -1.24
C ILE A 74 -20.72 -0.43 -0.34
N GLY A 75 -20.05 -0.07 0.76
CA GLY A 75 -19.49 -1.01 1.72
C GLY A 75 -20.54 -1.90 2.38
N GLN A 76 -21.76 -1.39 2.59
CA GLN A 76 -22.89 -2.21 3.03
C GLN A 76 -23.26 -3.29 2.00
N TYR A 77 -23.27 -2.97 0.71
CA TYR A 77 -23.49 -3.97 -0.35
C TYR A 77 -22.36 -5.00 -0.41
N LEU A 78 -21.10 -4.57 -0.34
CA LEU A 78 -19.96 -5.50 -0.34
C LEU A 78 -20.02 -6.48 0.84
N ARG A 79 -20.45 -6.03 2.03
CA ARG A 79 -20.64 -6.92 3.19
C ARG A 79 -21.74 -7.96 2.98
N LEU A 80 -22.76 -7.66 2.17
CA LEU A 80 -23.82 -8.60 1.83
C LEU A 80 -23.32 -9.68 0.85
N PHE A 81 -22.58 -9.27 -0.18
CA PHE A 81 -22.08 -10.17 -1.22
C PHE A 81 -20.83 -10.95 -0.82
N LYS A 82 -20.09 -10.48 0.19
CA LYS A 82 -18.88 -11.14 0.73
C LYS A 82 -17.89 -11.53 -0.37
N PRO A 83 -17.35 -10.55 -1.13
CA PRO A 83 -16.30 -10.82 -2.10
C PRO A 83 -15.13 -11.55 -1.44
N GLN A 84 -14.48 -12.45 -2.17
CA GLN A 84 -13.32 -13.20 -1.71
C GLN A 84 -12.01 -12.60 -2.21
N THR A 85 -12.08 -11.75 -3.24
CA THR A 85 -10.92 -11.11 -3.86
C THR A 85 -11.12 -9.60 -4.00
N LEU A 86 -10.03 -8.85 -4.08
CA LEU A 86 -10.07 -7.41 -4.36
C LEU A 86 -10.77 -7.12 -5.70
N VAL A 87 -10.53 -7.96 -6.71
CA VAL A 87 -11.15 -7.85 -8.04
C VAL A 87 -12.67 -7.98 -7.96
N GLU A 88 -13.18 -8.98 -7.24
CA GLU A 88 -14.63 -9.11 -7.01
C GLU A 88 -15.18 -7.91 -6.24
N GLY A 89 -14.49 -7.46 -5.20
CA GLY A 89 -14.88 -6.27 -4.43
C GLY A 89 -14.96 -5.02 -5.29
N TYR A 90 -14.00 -4.81 -6.19
CA TYR A 90 -13.99 -3.71 -7.15
C TYR A 90 -15.14 -3.82 -8.16
N MET A 91 -15.35 -5.00 -8.75
CA MET A 91 -16.42 -5.23 -9.72
C MET A 91 -17.82 -5.00 -9.12
N LEU A 92 -18.00 -5.32 -7.84
CA LEU A 92 -19.25 -5.06 -7.12
C LEU A 92 -19.44 -3.59 -6.69
N ALA A 93 -18.35 -2.82 -6.61
CA ALA A 93 -18.35 -1.42 -6.21
C ALA A 93 -18.52 -0.44 -7.38
N LYS A 94 -18.35 -0.93 -8.61
CA LYS A 94 -18.54 -0.19 -9.85
C LYS A 94 -20.02 -0.05 -10.19
#